data_AF-A0A7S2G8X9-F1
#
_entry.id   AF-A0A7S2G8X9-F1
#
_cell.length_a   1.000
_cell.length_b   1.000
_cell.length_c   1.000
_cell.angle_alpha   90.00
_cell.angle_beta   90.00
_cell.angle_gamma   90.00
#
_symmetry.space_group_name_H-M   'P 1'
#
loop_
_entity.id
_entity.type
_entity.pdbx_description
1 polymer ?
#
loop_
_entity_poly.entity_id
_entity_poly.type
_entity_poly.pdbx_seq_one_letter_code
_entity_poly.pdbx_strand_id
1 'polypeptide(L)'
;YTNITVYPSTAFFVYDPRYGEAGSVLKEAFTRYHDLAFPHGTMEDKGASMKYLNIALESFDESHPQLETDESYSLSIDEYGNGLISAQTVYGVMRGLETFSQLVVFDYDTR
;
A
#
# COMPACT_ATOMS: atom_id res chain seq x y z
N TYR A 1 2.40 13.86 17.34
CA TYR A 1 2.09 12.97 16.21
C TYR A 1 1.30 13.78 15.21
N THR A 2 1.82 13.95 14.00
CA THR A 2 1.15 14.68 12.93
C THR A 2 0.22 13.71 12.21
N ASN A 3 -1.06 14.05 12.10
CA ASN A 3 -1.99 13.25 11.31
C ASN A 3 -1.75 13.56 9.83
N ILE A 4 -1.59 12.52 9.02
CA ILE A 4 -1.36 12.63 7.58
C ILE A 4 -2.69 12.33 6.89
N THR A 5 -3.18 13.30 6.11
CA THR A 5 -4.41 13.11 5.34
C THR A 5 -4.10 12.38 4.03
N VAL A 6 -4.84 11.30 3.78
CA VAL A 6 -4.81 10.50 2.55
C VAL A 6 -6.19 10.57 1.88
N TYR A 7 -6.19 10.51 0.55
CA TYR A 7 -7.41 10.33 -0.23
C TYR A 7 -7.26 9.13 -1.16
N PRO A 8 -8.33 8.35 -1.41
CA PRO A 8 -8.27 7.21 -2.30
C PRO A 8 -7.97 7.64 -3.73
N SER A 9 -7.14 6.86 -4.42
CA SER A 9 -6.87 7.01 -5.84
C SER A 9 -6.65 5.63 -6.49
N THR A 10 -6.99 5.50 -7.77
CA THR A 10 -6.82 4.23 -8.51
C THR A 10 -5.34 3.82 -8.62
N ALA A 11 -4.43 4.76 -8.45
CA ALA A 11 -2.99 4.57 -8.46
C ALA A 11 -2.37 4.89 -7.09
N PHE A 12 -3.07 4.57 -6.01
CA PHE A 12 -2.57 4.87 -4.67
C PHE A 12 -1.37 3.98 -4.30
N PHE A 13 -1.41 2.68 -4.61
CA PHE A 13 -0.25 1.80 -4.47
C PHE A 13 0.57 1.83 -5.76
N VAL A 14 1.83 2.28 -5.65
CA VAL A 14 2.72 2.44 -6.81
C VAL A 14 4.01 1.65 -6.61
N TYR A 15 4.50 1.05 -7.68
CA TYR A 15 5.81 0.44 -7.76
C TYR A 15 6.51 0.92 -9.02
N ASP A 16 7.85 0.84 -9.04
CA ASP A 16 8.61 1.20 -10.22
C ASP A 16 8.70 -0.01 -11.18
N PRO A 17 8.08 0.07 -12.38
CA PRO A 17 8.00 -1.06 -13.30
C PRO A 17 9.36 -1.43 -13.91
N ARG A 18 10.41 -0.63 -13.71
CA ARG A 18 11.76 -0.97 -14.18
C ARG A 18 12.36 -2.18 -13.45
N TYR A 19 11.84 -2.52 -12.27
CA TYR A 19 12.32 -3.65 -11.46
C TYR A 19 11.54 -4.95 -11.67
N GLY A 20 10.42 -4.90 -12.40
CA GLY A 20 9.60 -6.06 -12.70
C GLY A 20 8.15 -5.67 -13.00
N GLU A 21 7.34 -6.67 -13.35
CA GLU A 21 5.91 -6.49 -13.62
C GLU A 21 5.09 -7.19 -12.54
N ALA A 22 4.10 -6.47 -11.98
CA ALA A 22 3.15 -7.08 -11.06
C ALA A 22 2.31 -8.16 -11.77
N GLY A 23 2.31 -9.37 -11.21
CA GLY A 23 1.40 -10.42 -11.64
C GLY A 23 -0.02 -10.20 -11.11
N SER A 24 -0.89 -11.20 -11.31
CA SER A 24 -2.30 -11.10 -10.91
C SER A 24 -2.45 -11.01 -9.40
N VAL A 25 -1.62 -11.73 -8.64
CA VAL A 25 -1.75 -11.77 -7.17
C VAL A 25 -1.49 -10.39 -6.58
N LEU A 26 -0.42 -9.73 -7.00
CA LEU A 26 -0.07 -8.40 -6.50
C LEU A 26 -1.09 -7.35 -6.98
N LYS A 27 -1.57 -7.43 -8.22
CA LYS A 27 -2.62 -6.54 -8.75
C LYS A 27 -3.93 -6.67 -7.97
N GLU A 28 -4.40 -7.89 -7.73
CA GLU A 28 -5.60 -8.15 -6.93
C GLU A 28 -5.42 -7.72 -5.47
N ALA A 29 -4.24 -7.92 -4.90
CA ALA A 29 -3.91 -7.42 -3.57
C ALA A 29 -4.05 -5.89 -3.50
N PHE A 30 -3.52 -5.14 -4.46
CA PHE A 30 -3.68 -3.68 -4.50
C PHE A 30 -5.15 -3.27 -4.53
N THR A 31 -5.97 -3.92 -5.36
CA THR A 31 -7.42 -3.65 -5.39
C THR A 31 -8.06 -3.94 -4.04
N ARG A 32 -7.84 -5.13 -3.48
CA ARG A 32 -8.45 -5.53 -2.20
C ARG A 32 -8.04 -4.60 -1.06
N TYR A 33 -6.76 -4.28 -0.93
CA TYR A 33 -6.27 -3.44 0.16
C TYR A 33 -6.63 -1.97 -0.01
N HIS A 34 -6.84 -1.52 -1.25
CA HIS A 34 -7.36 -0.18 -1.50
C HIS A 34 -8.77 -0.06 -0.91
N ASP A 35 -9.63 -1.04 -1.17
CA ASP A 35 -11.01 -1.04 -0.66
C ASP A 35 -11.07 -1.19 0.86
N LEU A 36 -10.13 -1.93 1.46
CA LEU A 36 -10.00 -2.04 2.92
C LEU A 36 -9.48 -0.76 3.57
N ALA A 37 -8.52 -0.07 2.95
CA ALA A 37 -7.97 1.18 3.46
C ALA A 37 -8.96 2.34 3.31
N PHE A 38 -9.79 2.34 2.27
CA PHE A 38 -10.68 3.44 1.93
C PHE A 38 -12.16 3.00 1.80
N PRO A 39 -12.75 2.33 2.82
CA PRO A 39 -14.10 1.76 2.72
C PRO A 39 -15.21 2.83 2.56
N HIS A 40 -14.90 4.09 2.88
CA HIS A 40 -15.82 5.22 2.82
C HIS A 40 -15.25 6.38 2.00
N GLY A 41 -14.09 6.18 1.36
CA GLY A 41 -13.38 7.24 0.65
C GLY A 41 -14.05 7.57 -0.68
N THR A 42 -14.31 8.84 -0.93
CA THR A 42 -14.65 9.37 -2.25
C THR A 42 -13.35 9.68 -3.00
N MET A 43 -13.28 9.33 -4.29
CA MET A 43 -12.12 9.66 -5.13
C MET A 43 -12.05 11.18 -5.33
N GLU A 44 -11.37 11.86 -4.41
CA GLU A 44 -11.22 13.31 -4.40
C GLU A 44 -9.78 13.68 -4.04
N ASP A 45 -9.08 14.43 -4.89
CA ASP A 45 -7.79 15.02 -4.52
C ASP A 45 -8.03 16.41 -3.91
N LYS A 46 -8.40 16.44 -2.62
CA LYS A 46 -8.58 17.69 -1.85
C LYS A 46 -7.28 18.18 -1.21
N GLY A 47 -6.14 17.92 -1.85
CA GLY A 47 -4.83 18.28 -1.30
C GLY A 47 -4.33 17.28 -0.27
N ALA A 48 -4.34 16.00 -0.63
CA ALA A 48 -3.78 14.92 0.21
C ALA A 48 -2.34 15.25 0.62
N SER A 49 -2.01 15.06 1.90
CA SER A 49 -0.62 15.12 2.36
C SER A 49 0.19 13.96 1.78
N MET A 50 -0.43 12.79 1.64
CA MET A 50 0.12 11.63 0.95
C MET A 50 -0.76 11.27 -0.25
N LYS A 51 -0.16 11.24 -1.44
CA LYS A 51 -0.86 10.94 -2.71
C LYS A 51 -0.79 9.47 -3.12
N TYR A 52 0.29 8.80 -2.73
CA TYR A 52 0.56 7.41 -3.06
C TYR A 52 1.48 6.78 -2.01
N LEU A 53 1.38 5.46 -1.88
CA LEU A 53 2.27 4.62 -1.09
C LEU A 53 3.19 3.86 -2.06
N ASN A 54 4.49 4.10 -1.94
CA ASN A 54 5.49 3.45 -2.77
C ASN A 54 5.74 2.02 -2.29
N ILE A 55 6.04 1.13 -3.23
CA ILE A 55 6.35 -0.27 -2.99
C ILE A 55 7.71 -0.58 -3.64
N ALA A 56 8.68 -0.92 -2.79
CA ALA A 56 9.96 -1.48 -3.18
C ALA A 56 9.91 -3.00 -2.99
N LEU A 57 9.86 -3.73 -4.10
CA LEU A 57 9.78 -5.18 -4.13
C LEU A 57 10.99 -5.75 -4.86
N GLU A 58 11.70 -6.67 -4.22
CA GLU A 58 12.89 -7.32 -4.81
C GLU A 58 12.51 -8.44 -5.80
N SER A 59 11.54 -9.28 -5.45
CA SER A 59 11.09 -10.40 -6.30
C SER A 59 9.60 -10.31 -6.62
N PHE A 60 9.28 -10.22 -7.90
CA PHE A 60 7.91 -10.25 -8.44
C PHE A 60 7.38 -11.68 -8.64
N ASP A 61 8.09 -12.70 -8.14
CA ASP A 61 7.60 -14.08 -8.18
C ASP A 61 6.35 -14.24 -7.29
N GLU A 62 5.30 -14.80 -7.89
CA GLU A 62 4.00 -15.07 -7.27
C GLU A 62 3.74 -16.57 -7.12
N SER A 63 4.79 -17.39 -7.27
CA SER A 63 4.70 -18.83 -7.07
C SER A 63 4.26 -19.16 -5.64
N HIS A 64 3.47 -20.22 -5.48
CA HIS A 64 2.84 -20.57 -4.21
C HIS A 64 3.83 -20.54 -3.04
N PRO A 65 3.49 -19.85 -1.93
CA PRO A 65 4.43 -19.64 -0.84
C PRO A 65 4.78 -20.99 -0.19
N GLN A 66 6.04 -21.16 0.13
CA GLN A 66 6.57 -22.29 0.88
C GLN A 66 6.77 -21.90 2.34
N LEU A 67 7.09 -22.88 3.20
CA LEU A 67 7.31 -22.63 4.62
C LEU A 67 8.42 -21.58 4.89
N GLU A 68 9.39 -21.50 3.98
CA GLU A 68 10.53 -20.58 4.04
C GLU A 68 10.32 -19.27 3.27
N THR A 69 9.13 -19.04 2.71
CA THR A 69 8.85 -17.80 1.98
C THR A 69 8.97 -16.60 2.91
N ASP A 70 9.79 -15.64 2.50
CA ASP A 70 10.00 -14.41 3.27
C ASP A 70 8.74 -13.51 3.17
N GLU A 71 7.98 -13.46 4.26
CA GLU A 71 6.83 -12.57 4.43
C GLU A 71 7.18 -11.30 5.23
N SER A 72 8.47 -11.02 5.43
CA SER A 72 8.91 -9.85 6.15
C SER A 72 8.71 -8.58 5.32
N TYR A 73 8.45 -7.46 6.00
CA TYR A 73 8.30 -6.17 5.37
C TYR A 73 8.73 -5.05 6.32
N SER A 74 9.03 -3.89 5.74
CA SER A 74 9.12 -2.63 6.46
C SER A 74 8.09 -1.66 5.89
N LEU A 75 7.38 -0.95 6.78
CA LEU A 75 6.46 0.11 6.41
C LEU A 75 6.96 1.40 7.07
N SER A 76 7.28 2.39 6.25
CA SER A 76 7.73 3.71 6.70
C SER A 76 6.80 4.78 6.16
N ILE A 77 6.36 5.68 7.04
CA ILE A 77 5.55 6.84 6.69
C ILE A 77 6.16 8.03 7.41
N ASP A 78 6.63 9.03 6.66
CA ASP A 78 7.21 10.24 7.23
C ASP A 78 6.16 11.36 7.43
N GLU A 79 6.54 12.40 8.15
CA GLU A 79 5.68 13.56 8.44
C GLU A 79 5.29 14.38 7.20
N TYR A 80 5.97 14.18 6.07
CA TYR A 80 5.72 14.86 4.80
C TYR A 80 4.76 14.08 3.90
N GLY A 81 4.28 12.91 4.36
CA GLY A 81 3.38 12.08 3.58
C GLY A 81 4.09 11.19 2.56
N ASN A 82 5.40 10.97 2.69
CA ASN A 82 6.09 9.96 1.91
C ASN A 82 5.93 8.59 2.59
N GLY A 83 5.25 7.67 1.90
CA GLY A 83 5.05 6.30 2.33
C GLY A 83 5.89 5.33 1.50
N LEU A 84 6.47 4.32 2.15
CA LEU A 84 7.18 3.23 1.52
C LEU A 84 6.91 1.90 2.24
N ILE A 85 6.49 0.89 1.48
CA ILE A 85 6.60 -0.53 1.86
C ILE A 85 7.83 -1.10 1.15
N SER A 86 8.72 -1.76 1.89
CA SER A 86 9.82 -2.53 1.31
C SER A 86 9.77 -3.98 1.78
N ALA A 87 9.86 -4.93 0.84
CA ALA A 87 9.80 -6.36 1.10
C ALA A 87 10.55 -7.18 0.05
N GLN A 88 10.97 -8.39 0.43
CA GLN A 88 11.70 -9.30 -0.47
C GLN A 88 10.78 -10.02 -1.46
N THR A 89 9.56 -10.34 -1.04
CA THR A 89 8.57 -11.06 -1.87
C THR A 89 7.22 -10.35 -1.91
N VAL A 90 6.39 -10.74 -2.88
CA VAL A 90 4.99 -10.28 -3.00
C VAL A 90 4.21 -10.52 -1.71
N TYR A 91 4.49 -11.61 -1.00
CA TYR A 91 3.81 -11.94 0.25
C TYR A 91 4.15 -10.96 1.38
N GLY A 92 5.41 -10.53 1.49
CA GLY A 92 5.80 -9.46 2.41
C GLY A 92 5.08 -8.15 2.09
N VAL A 93 4.98 -7.77 0.81
CA VAL A 93 4.21 -6.60 0.38
C VAL A 93 2.75 -6.71 0.83
N MET A 94 2.11 -7.88 0.65
CA MET A 94 0.73 -8.11 1.09
C MET A 94 0.56 -7.91 2.61
N ARG A 95 1.53 -8.33 3.44
CA ARG A 95 1.51 -8.07 4.88
C ARG A 95 1.66 -6.59 5.20
N GLY A 96 2.50 -5.88 4.46
CA GLY A 96 2.65 -4.43 4.56
C GLY A 96 1.36 -3.67 4.19
N LEU A 97 0.67 -4.08 3.12
CA LEU A 97 -0.58 -3.47 2.67
C LEU A 97 -1.72 -3.67 3.67
N GLU A 98 -1.85 -4.88 4.23
CA GLU A 98 -2.79 -5.16 5.31
C GLU A 98 -2.52 -4.23 6.50
N THR A 99 -1.26 -4.13 6.92
CA THR A 99 -0.88 -3.26 8.05
C THR A 99 -1.16 -1.79 7.75
N PHE A 100 -0.84 -1.32 6.55
CA PHE A 100 -1.17 0.04 6.13
C PHE A 100 -2.68 0.31 6.19
N SER A 101 -3.52 -0.61 5.70
CA SER A 101 -4.99 -0.44 5.71
C SER A 101 -5.54 -0.28 7.12
N GLN A 102 -4.93 -0.92 8.12
CA GLN A 102 -5.30 -0.79 9.53
C GLN A 102 -4.87 0.55 10.16
N LEU A 103 -3.90 1.25 9.57
CA LEU A 103 -3.47 2.59 10.02
C LEU A 103 -4.37 3.70 9.48
N VAL A 104 -5.07 3.48 8.36
CA VAL A 104 -5.97 4.46 7.78
C VAL A 104 -7.25 4.53 8.60
N VAL A 105 -7.58 5.73 9.07
CA VAL A 105 -8.80 5.99 9.85
C VAL A 105 -9.64 7.00 9.08
N PHE A 106 -10.94 6.70 8.94
CA PHE A 106 -11.88 7.64 8.32
C PHE A 106 -12.22 8.77 9.29
N ASP A 107 -12.05 10.01 8.84
CA ASP A 107 -12.47 11.20 9.58
C ASP A 107 -13.96 11.48 9.34
N TYR A 108 -14.79 11.26 10.36
CA TYR A 108 -16.23 11.48 10.30
C TYR A 108 -16.64 12.95 10.50
N ASP A 109 -15.74 13.82 10.95
CA ASP A 109 -16.03 15.22 11.25
C ASP A 109 -16.05 16.10 9.98
N THR A 110 -15.39 15.64 8.92
CA THR A 110 -15.29 16.34 7.62
C THR A 110 -16.42 16.01 6.62
N ARG A 111 -17.53 15.45 7.09
CA ARG A 111 -18.72 15.15 6.27
C ARG A 111 -19.63 16.35 6.03
#